data_AF-A0A7J0HBK5-F1
#
_entry.id   AF-A0A7J0HBK5-F1
#
_cell.length_a   1.000
_cell.length_b   1.000
_cell.length_c   1.000
_cell.angle_alpha   90.00
_cell.angle_beta   90.00
_cell.angle_gamma   90.00
#
_symmetry.space_group_name_H-M   'P 1'
#
loop_
_entity.id
_entity.type
_entity.pdbx_description
1 polymer ?
#
loop_
_entity_poly.entity_id
_entity_poly.type
_entity_poly.pdbx_seq_one_letter_code
_entity_poly.pdbx_strand_id
1 'polypeptide(L)'
;MHLRTRTHFDTNAKVCFGAVPFGYVHLSFYRSYSKPLKPMLLNSPVFSQHLRLVNHPLKPMHLRTRTQFDTNAKVGISAVPYGYVHFSFYHSYSKPLPRSLRRRINKRLKSAMKPVLDEARFQRAVSQLPPRFTAEELCNVITLQEDPLVCLELFDWASEQPRFRHDVSTYHITIKKLGAVKMYEEMEVIVNQVLDVPDIGSEALYNTIIYFFTEDRKLTKAVDVYKHMRNSKNVEWRPSIRTFNLLFSAFLSRGTNSYINHMYMETIRCLFKQMVNDGIEPDIFSLNSMIKGYVLSLHVNDALRIFHQMGVVYNCLPNSFSFDYLIHGLCAQGRTKNARDLFNKMKKSGFVPSSKSYNSLVNSLALGGEVDKAVNLLWEMTKSRRSADFITYRTVLDEICRQQRLGDAMTLLKELQEKELVDSHTYRKLLHELVDSHRNLNDLLPREHKNQEYLEAVKNRYKHLLEVKRIVR
;
A
#
# COMPACT_ATOMS: atom_id res chain seq x y z
N MET A 1 -46.34 -5.03 -29.20
CA MET A 1 -46.50 -4.70 -27.76
C MET A 1 -45.83 -5.79 -26.94
N HIS A 2 -45.04 -5.40 -25.94
CA HIS A 2 -43.92 -6.15 -25.34
C HIS A 2 -44.17 -7.60 -24.90
N LEU A 3 -43.31 -8.51 -25.40
CA LEU A 3 -43.01 -9.80 -24.79
C LEU A 3 -41.93 -9.60 -23.72
N ARG A 4 -42.32 -9.77 -22.44
CA ARG A 4 -41.41 -9.88 -21.30
C ARG A 4 -40.84 -11.30 -21.25
N THR A 5 -39.55 -11.46 -21.53
CA THR A 5 -38.81 -12.68 -21.17
C THR A 5 -38.37 -12.57 -19.71
N ARG A 6 -39.07 -13.28 -18.83
CA ARG A 6 -38.61 -13.62 -17.47
C ARG A 6 -37.49 -14.66 -17.59
N THR A 7 -36.28 -14.31 -17.19
CA THR A 7 -35.26 -15.31 -16.88
C THR A 7 -35.44 -15.76 -15.44
N HIS A 8 -35.88 -17.01 -15.27
CA HIS A 8 -35.91 -17.71 -13.99
C HIS A 8 -34.48 -17.84 -13.45
N PHE A 9 -34.23 -17.32 -12.25
CA PHE A 9 -33.12 -17.76 -11.41
C PHE A 9 -33.62 -18.94 -10.59
N ASP A 10 -33.00 -20.11 -10.75
CA ASP A 10 -33.28 -21.31 -9.96
C ASP A 10 -33.06 -21.03 -8.47
N THR A 11 -34.17 -20.95 -7.74
CA THR A 11 -34.24 -21.02 -6.28
C THR A 11 -34.35 -22.49 -5.89
N ASN A 12 -33.22 -23.17 -5.69
CA ASN A 12 -33.11 -24.32 -4.78
C ASN A 12 -31.66 -24.81 -4.66
N ALA A 13 -30.94 -24.25 -3.71
CA ALA A 13 -29.84 -24.94 -3.05
C ALA A 13 -29.84 -24.53 -1.58
N LYS A 14 -30.31 -25.44 -0.72
CA LYS A 14 -30.04 -25.39 0.72
C LYS A 14 -28.52 -25.40 0.90
N VAL A 15 -27.93 -24.27 1.27
CA VAL A 15 -26.53 -24.22 1.67
C VAL A 15 -26.46 -24.67 3.12
N CYS A 16 -26.21 -25.98 3.31
CA CYS A 16 -25.67 -26.50 4.55
C CYS A 16 -24.29 -25.85 4.78
N PHE A 17 -24.15 -25.12 5.88
CA PHE A 17 -22.85 -24.67 6.38
C PHE A 17 -22.07 -25.89 6.87
N GLY A 18 -21.28 -26.49 5.98
CA GLY A 18 -20.23 -27.43 6.34
C GLY A 18 -18.95 -26.67 6.66
N ALA A 19 -18.58 -26.66 7.93
CA ALA A 19 -17.27 -26.21 8.39
C ALA A 19 -16.17 -26.98 7.65
N VAL A 20 -15.22 -26.27 7.03
CA VAL A 20 -14.00 -26.88 6.49
C VAL A 20 -12.86 -26.56 7.46
N PRO A 21 -12.25 -27.58 8.11
CA PRO A 21 -11.07 -27.41 8.94
C PRO A 21 -9.83 -27.26 8.04
N PHE A 22 -8.93 -26.35 8.43
CA PHE A 22 -7.59 -26.24 7.86
C PHE A 22 -6.80 -27.53 8.17
N GLY A 23 -6.69 -28.41 7.18
CA GLY A 23 -5.88 -29.63 7.23
C GLY A 23 -4.74 -29.57 6.21
N TYR A 24 -3.51 -29.51 6.71
CA TYR A 24 -2.29 -29.78 5.96
C TYR A 24 -2.34 -31.21 5.37
N VAL A 25 -2.16 -31.35 4.05
CA VAL A 25 -1.75 -32.63 3.44
C VAL A 25 -0.63 -32.37 2.44
N HIS A 26 0.42 -33.17 2.61
CA HIS A 26 1.73 -33.14 1.98
C HIS A 26 1.82 -34.29 0.96
N LEU A 27 2.14 -34.03 -0.32
CA LEU A 27 2.67 -35.02 -1.29
C LEU A 27 3.17 -34.24 -2.54
N SER A 28 4.48 -33.98 -2.77
CA SER A 28 5.54 -34.83 -3.36
C SER A 28 5.06 -35.57 -4.63
N PHE A 29 5.54 -35.41 -5.87
CA PHE A 29 6.88 -35.20 -6.49
C PHE A 29 6.69 -34.49 -7.87
N TYR A 30 7.59 -33.61 -8.34
CA TYR A 30 8.71 -33.97 -9.23
C TYR A 30 9.89 -32.99 -9.09
N ARG A 31 11.08 -33.57 -8.95
CA ARG A 31 12.41 -32.94 -8.85
C ARG A 31 12.88 -32.39 -10.20
N SER A 32 13.59 -31.26 -10.16
CA SER A 32 14.84 -31.06 -10.92
C SER A 32 15.60 -29.80 -10.45
N TYR A 33 16.75 -30.04 -9.81
CA TYR A 33 17.99 -29.24 -9.70
C TYR A 33 17.99 -27.78 -9.19
N SER A 34 18.38 -27.59 -7.92
CA SER A 34 19.63 -26.90 -7.51
C SER A 34 19.77 -26.88 -5.98
N LYS A 35 20.89 -27.40 -5.46
CA LYS A 35 21.19 -27.54 -4.02
C LYS A 35 21.38 -26.17 -3.32
N PRO A 36 20.92 -25.99 -2.06
CA PRO A 36 21.37 -24.91 -1.19
C PRO A 36 22.71 -25.27 -0.53
N LEU A 37 23.66 -24.33 -0.57
CA LEU A 37 24.97 -24.41 0.07
C LEU A 37 24.84 -24.39 1.61
N LYS A 38 25.41 -25.41 2.26
CA LYS A 38 25.70 -25.43 3.70
C LYS A 38 26.84 -24.44 4.00
N PRO A 39 26.81 -23.71 5.13
CA PRO A 39 27.99 -23.03 5.63
C PRO A 39 29.00 -24.07 6.17
N MET A 40 30.24 -24.01 5.67
CA MET A 40 31.37 -24.76 6.21
C MET A 40 31.68 -24.28 7.63
N LEU A 41 31.53 -25.19 8.59
CA LEU A 41 32.21 -25.18 9.88
C LEU A 41 33.67 -25.59 9.66
N LEU A 42 34.62 -24.80 10.17
CA LEU A 42 35.97 -25.28 10.47
C LEU A 42 35.98 -25.86 11.89
N ASN A 43 36.40 -27.12 12.03
CA ASN A 43 36.64 -27.85 13.29
C ASN A 43 37.80 -27.19 14.09
N SER A 44 37.58 -26.77 15.35
CA SER A 44 37.84 -27.46 16.66
C SER A 44 39.27 -27.28 17.21
N PRO A 45 39.56 -27.48 18.53
CA PRO A 45 38.70 -27.59 19.73
C PRO A 45 39.08 -26.54 20.82
N VAL A 46 38.34 -26.36 21.93
CA VAL A 46 38.67 -26.93 23.26
C VAL A 46 37.54 -26.55 24.26
N PHE A 47 37.05 -27.57 24.95
CA PHE A 47 36.34 -27.63 26.25
C PHE A 47 34.86 -27.23 26.41
N SER A 48 34.10 -28.31 26.60
CA SER A 48 32.85 -28.51 27.34
C SER A 48 32.79 -27.84 28.72
N GLN A 49 31.60 -27.39 29.14
CA GLN A 49 30.80 -28.07 30.18
C GLN A 49 29.46 -27.34 30.49
N HIS A 50 28.41 -28.17 30.56
CA HIS A 50 27.16 -28.10 31.33
C HIS A 50 26.66 -26.77 31.96
N LEU A 51 25.38 -26.44 31.72
CA LEU A 51 24.33 -26.58 32.76
C LEU A 51 22.92 -26.38 32.21
N ARG A 52 22.02 -27.25 32.66
CA ARG A 52 20.58 -27.35 32.33
C ARG A 52 19.77 -26.29 33.08
N LEU A 53 18.69 -25.83 32.45
CA LEU A 53 17.57 -25.11 33.07
C LEU A 53 16.73 -26.05 33.95
N VAL A 54 16.33 -25.58 35.14
CA VAL A 54 15.24 -26.14 35.95
C VAL A 54 14.32 -25.01 36.43
N ASN A 55 13.03 -25.33 36.49
CA ASN A 55 11.84 -24.48 36.57
C ASN A 55 11.50 -23.85 37.94
N HIS A 56 10.62 -22.84 37.85
CA HIS A 56 9.46 -22.54 38.71
C HIS A 56 9.55 -21.43 39.80
N PRO A 57 8.39 -20.81 40.17
CA PRO A 57 8.13 -19.37 40.21
C PRO A 57 8.05 -18.80 41.64
N LEU A 58 7.89 -17.47 41.84
CA LEU A 58 7.19 -16.86 42.99
C LEU A 58 7.06 -15.31 42.84
N LYS A 59 5.87 -14.76 43.17
CA LYS A 59 5.57 -13.33 43.42
C LYS A 59 5.95 -12.94 44.89
N PRO A 60 5.52 -11.80 45.45
CA PRO A 60 6.06 -10.42 45.38
C PRO A 60 6.43 -9.88 46.79
N MET A 61 7.16 -8.75 46.91
CA MET A 61 7.09 -7.95 48.16
C MET A 61 7.51 -6.49 47.99
N HIS A 62 6.67 -5.60 48.52
CA HIS A 62 6.81 -4.15 48.62
C HIS A 62 7.94 -3.73 49.58
N LEU A 63 8.57 -2.58 49.33
CA LEU A 63 8.89 -1.60 50.37
C LEU A 63 9.09 -0.18 49.80
N ARG A 64 8.23 0.72 50.31
CA ARG A 64 8.35 2.18 50.49
C ARG A 64 9.79 2.56 50.94
N THR A 65 10.38 3.74 50.74
CA THR A 65 9.92 5.12 50.52
C THR A 65 11.15 5.99 50.24
N ARG A 66 11.00 6.96 49.33
CA ARG A 66 11.30 8.41 49.46
C ARG A 66 12.53 8.81 50.31
N THR A 67 13.51 9.50 49.71
CA THR A 67 13.93 10.86 50.08
C THR A 67 14.90 11.45 49.04
N GLN A 68 14.67 12.73 48.74
CA GLN A 68 15.51 13.65 47.97
C GLN A 68 16.87 13.83 48.64
N PHE A 69 17.93 14.20 47.91
CA PHE A 69 18.57 15.53 48.05
C PHE A 69 19.75 15.73 47.08
N ASP A 70 19.90 17.02 46.81
CA ASP A 70 20.76 17.81 45.96
C ASP A 70 22.30 17.71 46.09
N THR A 71 22.92 18.22 45.02
CA THR A 71 24.11 19.09 44.93
C THR A 71 25.53 18.59 45.23
N ASN A 72 26.35 18.72 44.19
CA ASN A 72 27.71 19.28 44.15
C ASN A 72 28.80 18.82 45.15
N ALA A 73 29.81 18.20 44.53
CA ALA A 73 31.23 18.54 44.59
C ALA A 73 32.18 17.84 45.59
N LYS A 74 33.16 17.18 44.96
CA LYS A 74 34.61 17.16 45.22
C LYS A 74 35.19 16.22 46.30
N VAL A 75 36.42 15.81 45.95
CA VAL A 75 37.46 15.10 46.72
C VAL A 75 37.23 13.59 46.76
N GLY A 76 38.14 12.71 46.37
CA GLY A 76 39.56 12.81 46.06
C GLY A 76 40.12 11.45 46.47
N ILE A 77 40.45 10.58 45.49
CA ILE A 77 40.89 9.22 45.77
C ILE A 77 42.43 9.21 45.78
N SER A 78 42.98 9.00 46.96
CA SER A 78 44.39 8.72 47.20
C SER A 78 44.72 7.24 47.01
N ALA A 79 45.86 7.01 46.33
CA ALA A 79 46.86 5.94 46.53
C ALA A 79 46.50 4.44 46.33
N VAL A 80 46.75 3.91 45.11
CA VAL A 80 47.88 3.04 44.64
C VAL A 80 48.73 2.34 45.74
N PRO A 81 49.38 1.13 45.58
CA PRO A 81 49.77 0.34 44.38
C PRO A 81 49.65 -1.21 44.44
N TYR A 82 50.17 -1.84 43.37
CA TYR A 82 50.49 -3.26 43.11
C TYR A 82 49.33 -4.06 42.50
N GLY A 83 49.38 -4.53 41.25
CA GLY A 83 50.45 -4.68 40.28
C GLY A 83 50.18 -6.00 39.57
N TYR A 84 49.86 -5.95 38.28
CA TYR A 84 50.20 -6.93 37.24
C TYR A 84 49.46 -6.51 35.96
N VAL A 85 50.21 -5.82 35.12
CA VAL A 85 49.78 -5.38 33.80
C VAL A 85 49.79 -6.59 32.88
N HIS A 86 48.61 -7.13 32.57
CA HIS A 86 48.43 -7.94 31.38
C HIS A 86 47.81 -7.04 30.29
N PHE A 87 48.67 -6.44 29.47
CA PHE A 87 48.28 -5.70 28.27
C PHE A 87 47.65 -6.69 27.27
N SER A 88 46.33 -6.89 27.36
CA SER A 88 45.55 -7.43 26.25
C SER A 88 44.92 -6.26 25.50
N PHE A 89 45.62 -5.84 24.45
CA PHE A 89 45.09 -5.01 23.38
C PHE A 89 43.96 -5.76 22.65
N TYR A 90 42.77 -5.84 23.25
CA TYR A 90 41.54 -5.92 22.48
C TYR A 90 40.92 -4.53 22.47
N HIS A 91 41.48 -3.67 21.61
CA HIS A 91 40.72 -2.58 21.02
C HIS A 91 39.54 -3.24 20.30
N SER A 92 38.38 -3.32 20.96
CA SER A 92 37.13 -3.67 20.30
C SER A 92 36.79 -2.53 19.35
N TYR A 93 37.35 -2.57 18.14
CA TYR A 93 36.94 -1.77 17.00
C TYR A 93 35.51 -2.18 16.62
N SER A 94 34.54 -1.77 17.43
CA SER A 94 33.15 -1.73 17.01
C SER A 94 33.06 -0.64 15.94
N LYS A 95 33.16 -1.04 14.67
CA LYS A 95 32.92 -0.12 13.54
C LYS A 95 31.63 0.67 13.82
N PRO A 96 31.63 2.00 13.68
CA PRO A 96 30.43 2.79 13.91
C PRO A 96 29.32 2.27 13.00
N LEU A 97 28.16 1.98 13.59
CA LEU A 97 26.99 1.49 12.86
C LEU A 97 26.75 2.32 11.59
N PRO A 98 26.52 1.69 10.41
CA PRO A 98 26.24 2.40 9.18
C PRO A 98 25.16 3.46 9.39
N ARG A 99 25.33 4.67 8.81
CA ARG A 99 24.40 5.80 8.99
C ARG A 99 22.93 5.41 8.76
N SER A 100 22.67 4.51 7.80
CA SER A 100 21.34 3.96 7.51
C SER A 100 20.76 3.13 8.65
N LEU A 101 21.58 2.29 9.29
CA LEU A 101 21.21 1.44 10.41
C LEU A 101 20.99 2.28 11.69
N ARG A 102 21.87 3.26 11.96
CA ARG A 102 21.69 4.21 13.07
C ARG A 102 20.42 5.05 12.92
N ARG A 103 20.10 5.50 11.69
CA ARG A 103 18.82 6.18 11.40
C ARG A 103 17.62 5.26 11.62
N ARG A 104 17.68 3.99 11.20
CA ARG A 104 16.60 3.01 11.44
C ARG A 104 16.40 2.72 12.93
N ILE A 105 17.49 2.54 13.68
CA ILE A 105 17.45 2.31 15.13
C ILE A 105 16.89 3.54 15.85
N ASN A 106 17.39 4.74 15.56
CA ASN A 106 16.85 5.97 16.14
C ASN A 106 15.39 6.21 15.75
N LYS A 107 14.99 5.85 14.51
CA LYS A 107 13.59 5.90 14.09
C LYS A 107 12.74 4.91 14.88
N ARG A 108 13.24 3.69 15.12
CA ARG A 108 12.58 2.67 15.95
C ARG A 108 12.48 3.06 17.42
N LEU A 109 13.52 3.67 17.97
CA LEU A 109 13.53 4.17 19.35
C LEU A 109 12.55 5.34 19.50
N LYS A 110 12.55 6.30 18.56
CA LYS A 110 11.57 7.40 18.54
C LYS A 110 10.13 6.90 18.35
N SER A 111 9.91 5.84 17.57
CA SER A 111 8.57 5.24 17.44
C SER A 111 8.17 4.34 18.61
N ALA A 112 9.13 3.90 19.43
CA ALA A 112 8.89 3.05 20.60
C ALA A 112 8.76 3.87 21.90
N MET A 113 9.12 5.15 21.90
CA MET A 113 8.81 6.06 22.99
C MET A 113 7.30 6.26 23.03
N LYS A 114 6.64 5.62 24.00
CA LYS A 114 5.22 5.88 24.29
C LYS A 114 5.06 7.37 24.60
N PRO A 115 4.06 8.04 23.99
CA PRO A 115 3.82 9.44 24.30
C PRO A 115 3.52 9.58 25.81
N VAL A 116 4.05 10.62 26.43
CA VAL A 116 3.89 10.87 27.87
C VAL A 116 2.69 11.79 28.04
N LEU A 117 1.79 11.45 28.95
CA LEU A 117 0.59 12.24 29.24
C LEU A 117 0.98 13.61 29.81
N ASP A 118 0.44 14.68 29.24
CA ASP A 118 0.50 16.01 29.84
C ASP A 118 -0.58 16.15 30.92
N GLU A 119 -0.23 15.72 32.13
CA GLU A 119 -1.10 15.74 33.31
C GLU A 119 -1.73 17.13 33.56
N ALA A 120 -1.01 18.21 33.27
CA ALA A 120 -1.51 19.57 33.48
C ALA A 120 -2.63 19.93 32.50
N ARG A 121 -2.56 19.45 31.26
CA ARG A 121 -3.64 19.63 30.27
C ARG A 121 -4.85 18.76 30.60
N PHE A 122 -4.61 17.53 31.06
CA PHE A 122 -5.67 16.63 31.50
C PHE A 122 -6.49 17.24 32.65
N GLN A 123 -5.83 17.72 33.71
CA GLN A 123 -6.52 18.35 34.84
C GLN A 123 -7.30 19.61 34.43
N ARG A 124 -6.78 20.41 33.49
CA ARG A 124 -7.52 21.56 32.93
C ARG A 124 -8.75 21.11 32.15
N ALA A 125 -8.66 20.05 31.36
CA ALA A 125 -9.79 19.52 30.62
C ALA A 125 -10.89 19.01 31.56
N VAL A 126 -10.52 18.29 32.61
CA VAL A 126 -11.45 17.82 33.65
C VAL A 126 -12.11 18.99 34.37
N SER A 127 -11.36 20.07 34.69
CA SER A 127 -11.93 21.25 35.36
C SER A 127 -12.98 22.03 34.54
N GLN A 128 -13.04 21.81 33.22
CA GLN A 128 -14.03 22.43 32.35
C GLN A 128 -15.38 21.70 32.41
N LEU A 129 -15.43 20.49 32.96
CA LEU A 129 -16.64 19.69 33.05
C LEU A 129 -17.34 19.91 34.41
N PRO A 130 -18.68 20.12 34.40
CA PRO A 130 -19.44 20.15 35.64
C PRO A 130 -19.48 18.77 36.32
N PRO A 131 -19.75 18.70 37.64
CA PRO A 131 -19.79 17.43 38.39
C PRO A 131 -20.89 16.45 37.92
N ARG A 132 -21.89 16.94 37.20
CA ARG A 132 -22.82 16.13 36.41
C ARG A 132 -22.81 16.69 34.99
N PHE A 133 -22.12 16.00 34.09
CA PHE A 133 -21.97 16.43 32.71
C PHE A 133 -22.72 15.52 31.76
N THR A 134 -23.09 16.07 30.60
CA THR A 134 -23.72 15.36 29.49
C THR A 134 -22.68 14.88 28.49
N ALA A 135 -23.04 13.91 27.64
CA ALA A 135 -22.16 13.44 26.57
C ALA A 135 -21.81 14.54 25.56
N GLU A 136 -22.70 15.51 25.35
CA GLU A 136 -22.43 16.69 24.50
C GLU A 136 -21.36 17.60 25.09
N GLU A 137 -21.41 17.88 26.39
CA GLU A 137 -20.39 18.66 27.09
C GLU A 137 -19.02 17.97 27.05
N LEU A 138 -19.00 16.65 27.27
CA LEU A 138 -17.77 15.85 27.10
C LEU A 138 -17.24 15.93 25.66
N CYS A 139 -18.12 15.81 24.66
CA CYS A 139 -17.76 15.91 23.26
C CYS A 139 -17.12 17.27 22.94
N ASN A 140 -17.66 18.37 23.47
CA ASN A 140 -17.11 19.72 23.31
C ASN A 140 -15.70 19.83 23.91
N VAL A 141 -15.50 19.33 25.12
CA VAL A 141 -14.17 19.35 25.77
C VAL A 141 -13.17 18.49 24.99
N ILE A 142 -13.55 17.27 24.57
CA ILE A 142 -12.70 16.42 23.73
C ILE A 142 -12.38 17.13 22.42
N THR A 143 -13.33 17.83 21.80
CA THR A 143 -13.10 18.61 20.56
C THR A 143 -11.99 19.64 20.72
N LEU A 144 -11.92 20.31 21.87
CA LEU A 144 -10.95 21.38 22.13
C LEU A 144 -9.53 20.85 22.41
N GLN A 145 -9.37 19.60 22.82
CA GLN A 145 -8.05 19.06 23.16
C GLN A 145 -7.21 18.73 21.93
N GLU A 146 -6.00 19.28 21.82
CA GLU A 146 -5.07 18.95 20.72
C GLU A 146 -4.31 17.64 20.94
N ASP A 147 -4.10 17.25 22.21
CA ASP A 147 -3.33 16.06 22.56
C ASP A 147 -4.21 14.80 22.52
N PRO A 148 -3.90 13.80 21.66
CA PRO A 148 -4.68 12.57 21.53
C PRO A 148 -4.66 11.69 22.77
N LEU A 149 -3.58 11.72 23.57
CA LEU A 149 -3.52 10.95 24.81
C LEU A 149 -4.45 11.54 25.86
N VAL A 150 -4.47 12.87 25.99
CA VAL A 150 -5.40 13.55 26.89
C VAL A 150 -6.84 13.27 26.47
N CYS A 151 -7.12 13.18 25.16
CA CYS A 151 -8.45 12.79 24.68
C CYS A 151 -8.83 11.36 25.11
N LEU A 152 -7.89 10.41 25.05
CA LEU A 152 -8.12 9.02 25.45
C LEU A 152 -8.34 8.89 26.96
N GLU A 153 -7.46 9.49 27.76
CA GLU A 153 -7.58 9.46 29.22
C GLU A 153 -8.85 10.19 29.70
N LEU A 154 -9.25 11.28 29.05
CA LEU A 154 -10.52 11.97 29.36
C LEU A 154 -11.73 11.10 29.03
N PHE A 155 -11.66 10.32 27.94
CA PHE A 155 -12.69 9.37 27.56
C PHE A 155 -12.79 8.21 28.57
N ASP A 156 -11.66 7.66 29.00
CA ASP A 156 -11.60 6.58 29.99
C ASP A 156 -12.06 7.08 31.37
N TRP A 157 -11.58 8.25 31.82
CA TRP A 157 -12.02 8.90 33.07
C TRP A 157 -13.52 9.15 33.10
N ALA A 158 -14.11 9.58 31.99
CA ALA A 158 -15.55 9.78 31.90
C ALA A 158 -16.32 8.45 32.06
N SER A 159 -15.77 7.33 31.57
CA SER A 159 -16.35 5.99 31.73
C SER A 159 -16.39 5.52 33.19
N GLU A 160 -15.48 6.01 34.03
CA GLU A 160 -15.42 5.70 35.46
C GLU A 160 -16.45 6.49 36.29
N GLN A 161 -17.05 7.53 35.73
CA GLN A 161 -17.98 8.39 36.47
C GLN A 161 -19.33 7.70 36.71
N PRO A 162 -19.90 7.81 37.92
CA PRO A 162 -21.14 7.15 38.25
C PRO A 162 -22.31 7.72 37.43
N ARG A 163 -23.05 6.83 36.76
CA ARG A 163 -24.23 7.13 35.91
C ARG A 163 -23.93 7.80 34.57
N PHE A 164 -22.67 7.94 34.18
CA PHE A 164 -22.32 8.38 32.84
C PHE A 164 -22.27 7.19 31.87
N ARG A 165 -22.72 7.40 30.63
CA ARG A 165 -22.56 6.46 29.52
C ARG A 165 -22.18 7.25 28.27
N HIS A 166 -21.30 6.68 27.47
CA HIS A 166 -20.89 7.28 26.21
C HIS A 166 -22.01 7.20 25.17
N ASP A 167 -22.13 8.26 24.39
CA ASP A 167 -23.04 8.36 23.27
C ASP A 167 -22.29 8.19 21.95
N VAL A 168 -23.02 8.05 20.84
CA VAL A 168 -22.46 7.95 19.49
C VAL A 168 -21.50 9.11 19.17
N SER A 169 -21.80 10.32 19.66
CA SER A 169 -20.99 11.52 19.44
C SER A 169 -19.62 11.44 20.14
N THR A 170 -19.57 10.97 21.38
CA THR A 170 -18.32 10.83 22.14
C THR A 170 -17.43 9.75 21.55
N TYR A 171 -17.99 8.61 21.13
CA TYR A 171 -17.26 7.58 20.39
C TYR A 171 -16.72 8.11 19.06
N HIS A 172 -17.55 8.78 18.28
CA HIS A 172 -17.17 9.26 16.95
C HIS A 172 -16.01 10.27 17.02
N ILE A 173 -16.07 11.24 17.94
CA ILE A 173 -15.02 12.24 18.04
C ILE A 173 -13.69 11.65 18.52
N THR A 174 -13.72 10.76 19.51
CA THR A 174 -12.50 10.14 20.04
C THR A 174 -11.82 9.28 18.98
N ILE A 175 -12.59 8.44 18.27
CA ILE A 175 -12.08 7.63 17.15
C ILE A 175 -11.50 8.53 16.04
N LYS A 176 -12.18 9.63 15.72
CA LYS A 176 -11.71 10.58 14.71
C LYS A 176 -10.38 11.23 15.10
N LYS A 177 -10.20 11.59 16.37
CA LYS A 177 -8.94 12.18 16.86
C LYS A 177 -7.80 11.17 16.89
N LEU A 178 -8.04 9.98 17.43
CA LEU A 178 -7.02 8.91 17.47
C LEU A 178 -6.60 8.47 16.07
N GLY A 179 -7.57 8.31 15.16
CA GLY A 179 -7.33 7.97 13.76
C GLY A 179 -6.53 9.05 13.01
N ALA A 180 -6.80 10.33 13.28
CA ALA A 180 -6.05 11.44 12.66
C ALA A 180 -4.56 11.44 13.07
N VAL A 181 -4.24 11.05 14.30
CA VAL A 181 -2.86 10.96 14.80
C VAL A 181 -2.25 9.55 14.61
N LYS A 182 -2.98 8.63 13.98
CA LYS A 182 -2.55 7.25 13.66
C LYS A 182 -2.25 6.40 14.89
N MET A 183 -2.93 6.68 16.00
CA MET A 183 -2.94 5.86 17.22
C MET A 183 -3.96 4.73 17.07
N TYR A 184 -3.67 3.81 16.14
CA TYR A 184 -4.64 2.79 15.71
C TYR A 184 -4.81 1.64 16.71
N GLU A 185 -3.87 1.44 17.63
CA GLU A 185 -3.98 0.40 18.67
C GLU A 185 -5.00 0.84 19.72
N GLU A 186 -4.91 2.08 20.18
CA GLU A 186 -5.83 2.69 21.14
C GLU A 186 -7.21 2.89 20.51
N MET A 187 -7.26 3.36 19.25
CA MET A 187 -8.52 3.45 18.50
C MET A 187 -9.23 2.10 18.43
N GLU A 188 -8.49 1.00 18.26
CA GLU A 188 -9.06 -0.34 18.15
C GLU A 188 -9.73 -0.80 19.45
N VAL A 189 -9.17 -0.44 20.61
CA VAL A 189 -9.79 -0.73 21.91
C VAL A 189 -11.16 -0.06 22.02
N ILE A 190 -11.25 1.22 21.65
CA ILE A 190 -12.53 1.96 21.64
C ILE A 190 -13.51 1.34 20.63
N VAL A 191 -13.05 0.95 19.44
CA VAL A 191 -13.92 0.31 18.46
C VAL A 191 -14.48 -1.01 18.99
N ASN A 192 -13.68 -1.83 19.68
CA ASN A 192 -14.19 -3.07 20.27
C ASN A 192 -15.27 -2.78 21.32
N GLN A 193 -15.10 -1.73 22.14
CA GLN A 193 -16.17 -1.28 23.06
C GLN A 193 -17.45 -0.88 22.31
N VAL A 194 -17.35 -0.18 21.18
CA VAL A 194 -18.52 0.16 20.34
C VAL A 194 -19.20 -1.09 19.79
N LEU A 195 -18.44 -2.10 19.37
CA LEU A 195 -18.99 -3.34 18.82
C LEU A 195 -19.63 -4.24 19.89
N ASP A 196 -19.20 -4.12 21.15
CA ASP A 196 -19.78 -4.87 22.27
C ASP A 196 -21.12 -4.28 22.76
N VAL A 197 -21.41 -3.00 22.48
CA VAL A 197 -22.68 -2.37 22.87
C VAL A 197 -23.72 -2.49 21.75
N PRO A 198 -24.82 -3.25 21.95
CA PRO A 198 -25.72 -3.68 20.85
C PRO A 198 -26.54 -2.57 20.18
N ASP A 199 -26.74 -1.42 20.82
CA ASP A 199 -27.66 -0.37 20.37
C ASP A 199 -26.98 1.00 20.12
N ILE A 200 -25.65 1.07 20.10
CA ILE A 200 -24.91 2.32 19.85
C ILE A 200 -24.28 2.27 18.47
N GLY A 201 -24.74 3.12 17.55
CA GLY A 201 -24.20 3.20 16.21
C GLY A 201 -24.70 4.42 15.44
N SER A 202 -23.94 4.81 14.41
CA SER A 202 -24.45 5.66 13.33
C SER A 202 -23.72 5.31 12.05
N GLU A 203 -24.35 5.59 10.91
CA GLU A 203 -23.71 5.38 9.61
C GLU A 203 -22.37 6.14 9.51
N ALA A 204 -22.34 7.37 10.01
CA ALA A 204 -21.14 8.21 10.02
C ALA A 204 -20.03 7.61 10.90
N LEU A 205 -20.37 7.11 12.10
CA LEU A 205 -19.42 6.46 13.00
C LEU A 205 -18.77 5.23 12.33
N TYR A 206 -19.57 4.30 11.80
CA TYR A 206 -19.03 3.10 11.16
C TYR A 206 -18.23 3.41 9.90
N ASN A 207 -18.68 4.36 9.07
CA ASN A 207 -17.91 4.80 7.91
C ASN A 207 -16.56 5.42 8.30
N THR A 208 -16.51 6.18 9.40
CA THR A 208 -15.27 6.73 9.95
C THR A 208 -14.34 5.63 10.46
N ILE A 209 -14.86 4.64 11.18
CA ILE A 209 -14.08 3.47 11.66
C ILE A 209 -13.50 2.69 10.48
N ILE A 210 -14.35 2.36 9.49
CA ILE A 210 -13.93 1.65 8.28
C ILE A 210 -12.82 2.44 7.57
N TYR A 211 -13.01 3.75 7.38
CA TYR A 211 -11.99 4.60 6.76
C TYR A 211 -10.64 4.51 7.48
N PHE A 212 -10.58 4.66 8.80
CA PHE A 212 -9.32 4.59 9.53
C PHE A 212 -8.67 3.19 9.51
N PHE A 213 -9.46 2.11 9.58
CA PHE A 213 -8.91 0.76 9.41
C PHE A 213 -8.39 0.51 7.99
N THR A 214 -8.99 1.14 6.98
CA THR A 214 -8.49 1.06 5.61
C THR A 214 -7.16 1.78 5.45
N GLU A 215 -6.98 2.93 6.12
CA GLU A 215 -5.70 3.66 6.19
C GLU A 215 -4.62 2.89 6.99
N ASP A 216 -4.96 2.27 8.12
CA ASP A 216 -4.08 1.39 8.92
C ASP A 216 -3.78 0.04 8.24
N ARG A 217 -4.37 -0.21 7.07
CA ARG A 217 -4.20 -1.43 6.28
C ARG A 217 -4.78 -2.71 6.92
N LYS A 218 -5.59 -2.61 7.98
CA LYS A 218 -6.29 -3.73 8.62
C LYS A 218 -7.66 -4.00 7.96
N LEU A 219 -7.68 -4.49 6.71
CA LEU A 219 -8.97 -4.71 5.99
C LEU A 219 -9.85 -5.78 6.60
N THR A 220 -9.29 -6.79 7.25
CA THR A 220 -10.10 -7.80 7.93
C THR A 220 -11.02 -7.14 8.95
N LYS A 221 -10.47 -6.26 9.79
CA LYS A 221 -11.22 -5.48 10.77
C LYS A 221 -12.23 -4.54 10.13
N ALA A 222 -11.86 -3.86 9.03
CA ALA A 222 -12.79 -3.03 8.28
C ALA A 222 -14.01 -3.84 7.76
N VAL A 223 -13.78 -5.07 7.27
CA VAL A 223 -14.85 -5.96 6.83
C VAL A 223 -15.67 -6.47 8.01
N ASP A 224 -15.06 -6.75 9.15
CA ASP A 224 -15.78 -7.21 10.34
C ASP A 224 -16.70 -6.12 10.90
N VAL A 225 -16.25 -4.86 10.91
CA VAL A 225 -17.10 -3.70 11.23
C VAL A 225 -18.26 -3.56 10.24
N TYR A 226 -18.01 -3.71 8.93
CA TYR A 226 -19.08 -3.71 7.92
C TYR A 226 -20.10 -4.84 8.14
N LYS A 227 -19.64 -6.06 8.47
CA LYS A 227 -20.53 -7.19 8.78
C LYS A 227 -21.37 -6.90 10.02
N HIS A 228 -20.78 -6.30 11.05
CA HIS A 228 -21.50 -5.88 12.25
C HIS A 228 -22.60 -4.86 11.91
N MET A 229 -22.22 -3.80 11.18
CA MET A 229 -23.12 -2.76 10.68
C MET A 229 -24.30 -3.36 9.90
N ARG A 230 -24.06 -4.37 9.05
CA ARG A 230 -25.09 -5.03 8.25
C ARG A 230 -25.99 -5.99 9.05
N ASN A 231 -25.41 -6.74 9.99
CA ASN A 231 -26.14 -7.75 10.76
C ASN A 231 -27.02 -7.14 11.85
N SER A 232 -26.72 -5.91 12.25
CA SER A 232 -27.56 -5.16 13.17
C SER A 232 -28.97 -4.93 12.59
N LYS A 233 -30.00 -5.01 13.42
CA LYS A 233 -31.41 -4.86 12.99
C LYS A 233 -31.81 -3.40 12.78
N ASN A 234 -30.99 -2.46 13.23
CA ASN A 234 -31.31 -1.03 13.25
C ASN A 234 -31.18 -0.42 11.86
N VAL A 235 -32.17 0.38 11.49
CA VAL A 235 -32.24 1.00 10.15
C VAL A 235 -31.28 2.18 10.02
N GLU A 236 -30.97 2.86 11.13
CA GLU A 236 -30.22 4.13 11.16
C GLU A 236 -28.76 4.01 10.71
N TRP A 237 -28.19 2.81 10.74
CA TRP A 237 -26.79 2.61 10.36
C TRP A 237 -26.63 1.46 9.37
N ARG A 238 -27.60 1.27 8.48
CA ARG A 238 -27.42 0.35 7.36
C ARG A 238 -26.30 0.82 6.42
N PRO A 239 -25.50 -0.10 5.85
CA PRO A 239 -24.47 0.27 4.90
C PRO A 239 -25.04 1.10 3.76
N SER A 240 -24.39 2.22 3.46
CA SER A 240 -24.76 3.07 2.32
C SER A 240 -23.79 2.88 1.17
N ILE A 241 -24.07 3.53 0.05
CA ILE A 241 -23.13 3.59 -1.08
C ILE A 241 -21.75 4.11 -0.67
N ARG A 242 -21.67 5.01 0.32
CA ARG A 242 -20.41 5.52 0.85
C ARG A 242 -19.60 4.41 1.53
N THR A 243 -20.26 3.54 2.28
CA THR A 243 -19.62 2.38 2.94
C THR A 243 -18.99 1.44 1.91
N PHE A 244 -19.74 1.09 0.85
CA PHE A 244 -19.23 0.25 -0.23
C PHE A 244 -18.09 0.91 -1.00
N ASN A 245 -18.22 2.21 -1.33
CA ASN A 245 -17.18 2.96 -2.03
C ASN A 245 -15.86 3.03 -1.22
N LEU A 246 -15.95 3.20 0.10
CA LEU A 246 -14.80 3.13 1.00
C LEU A 246 -14.12 1.76 0.92
N LEU A 247 -14.89 0.68 1.07
CA LEU A 247 -14.34 -0.68 0.99
C LEU A 247 -13.73 -0.97 -0.39
N PHE A 248 -14.42 -0.66 -1.49
CA PHE A 248 -13.89 -0.84 -2.84
C PHE A 248 -12.57 -0.09 -3.05
N SER A 249 -12.51 1.18 -2.63
CA SER A 249 -11.29 1.98 -2.72
C SER A 249 -10.15 1.37 -1.91
N ALA A 250 -10.45 0.81 -0.75
CA ALA A 250 -9.49 0.21 0.15
C ALA A 250 -8.93 -1.13 -0.35
N PHE A 251 -9.76 -1.94 -1.01
CA PHE A 251 -9.31 -3.19 -1.63
C PHE A 251 -8.52 -2.92 -2.92
N LEU A 252 -8.92 -1.92 -3.71
CA LEU A 252 -8.32 -1.60 -5.02
C LEU A 252 -7.14 -0.64 -4.98
N SER A 253 -6.84 -0.05 -3.82
CA SER A 253 -5.62 0.76 -3.61
C SER A 253 -4.38 -0.11 -3.41
N ARG A 254 -4.54 -1.44 -3.32
CA ARG A 254 -3.50 -2.38 -2.87
C ARG A 254 -2.61 -2.90 -3.98
N GLY A 255 -1.63 -2.08 -4.37
CA GLY A 255 -0.41 -2.51 -5.05
C GLY A 255 -0.61 -3.09 -6.46
N THR A 256 0.50 -3.22 -7.19
CA THR A 256 0.52 -3.70 -8.57
C THR A 256 0.57 -5.24 -8.69
N ASN A 257 0.50 -5.97 -7.57
CA ASN A 257 0.64 -7.42 -7.57
C ASN A 257 -0.66 -8.10 -8.00
N SER A 258 -0.63 -8.76 -9.15
CA SER A 258 -1.78 -9.45 -9.74
C SER A 258 -2.38 -10.53 -8.82
N TYR A 259 -1.57 -11.29 -8.06
CA TYR A 259 -2.07 -12.32 -7.14
C TYR A 259 -2.92 -11.73 -6.00
N ILE A 260 -2.44 -10.64 -5.43
CA ILE A 260 -3.14 -9.92 -4.36
C ILE A 260 -4.44 -9.32 -4.90
N ASN A 261 -4.40 -8.76 -6.11
CA ASN A 261 -5.57 -8.22 -6.77
C ASN A 261 -6.62 -9.31 -7.08
N HIS A 262 -6.20 -10.52 -7.46
CA HIS A 262 -7.10 -11.65 -7.65
C HIS A 262 -7.80 -12.05 -6.34
N MET A 263 -7.06 -12.15 -5.24
CA MET A 263 -7.64 -12.46 -3.92
C MET A 263 -8.68 -11.42 -3.48
N TYR A 264 -8.39 -10.12 -3.67
CA TYR A 264 -9.32 -9.05 -3.32
C TYR A 264 -10.47 -8.88 -4.31
N MET A 265 -10.30 -9.32 -5.56
CA MET A 265 -11.39 -9.26 -6.55
C MET A 265 -12.57 -10.11 -6.09
N GLU A 266 -12.34 -11.28 -5.48
CA GLU A 266 -13.43 -12.12 -4.99
C GLU A 266 -14.20 -11.45 -3.85
N THR A 267 -13.50 -10.77 -2.93
CA THR A 267 -14.15 -9.98 -1.87
C THR A 267 -14.92 -8.80 -2.44
N ILE A 268 -14.38 -8.09 -3.43
CA ILE A 268 -15.06 -6.97 -4.11
C ILE A 268 -16.32 -7.46 -4.83
N ARG A 269 -16.26 -8.61 -5.52
CA ARG A 269 -17.41 -9.21 -6.20
C ARG A 269 -18.52 -9.59 -5.21
N CYS A 270 -18.14 -10.15 -4.06
CA CYS A 270 -19.08 -10.45 -2.98
C CYS A 270 -19.74 -9.17 -2.43
N LEU A 271 -18.95 -8.13 -2.15
CA LEU A 271 -19.45 -6.84 -1.68
C LEU A 271 -20.38 -6.17 -2.70
N PHE A 272 -20.05 -6.19 -3.99
CA PHE A 272 -20.91 -5.64 -5.04
C PHE A 272 -22.24 -6.40 -5.14
N LYS A 273 -22.21 -7.74 -5.08
CA LYS A 273 -23.43 -8.54 -5.04
C LYS A 273 -24.28 -8.22 -3.80
N GLN A 274 -23.64 -8.03 -2.64
CA GLN A 274 -24.33 -7.63 -1.42
C GLN A 274 -24.98 -6.26 -1.55
N MET A 275 -24.27 -5.26 -2.10
CA MET A 275 -24.81 -3.93 -2.36
C MET A 275 -26.09 -3.98 -3.20
N VAL A 276 -26.08 -4.73 -4.31
CA VAL A 276 -27.26 -4.90 -5.17
C VAL A 276 -28.39 -5.66 -4.45
N ASN A 277 -28.07 -6.71 -3.70
CA ASN A 277 -29.05 -7.47 -2.93
C ASN A 277 -29.70 -6.66 -1.79
N ASP A 278 -28.94 -5.74 -1.20
CA ASP A 278 -29.40 -4.83 -0.16
C ASP A 278 -30.21 -3.65 -0.76
N GLY A 279 -30.42 -3.63 -2.09
CA GLY A 279 -31.23 -2.65 -2.81
C GLY A 279 -30.52 -1.33 -3.07
N ILE A 280 -29.20 -1.27 -2.90
CA ILE A 280 -28.41 -0.06 -3.10
C ILE A 280 -27.97 0.01 -4.56
N GLU A 281 -28.43 1.05 -5.26
CA GLU A 281 -28.11 1.25 -6.67
C GLU A 281 -26.62 1.56 -6.87
N PRO A 282 -25.90 0.79 -7.72
CA PRO A 282 -24.50 1.07 -8.03
C PRO A 282 -24.33 2.42 -8.74
N ASP A 283 -23.44 3.26 -8.22
CA ASP A 283 -22.99 4.47 -8.90
C ASP A 283 -21.86 4.19 -9.90
N ILE A 284 -21.49 5.25 -10.65
CA ILE A 284 -20.37 5.20 -11.58
C ILE A 284 -19.06 4.81 -10.91
N PHE A 285 -18.87 5.19 -9.63
CA PHE A 285 -17.67 4.85 -8.87
C PHE A 285 -17.61 3.35 -8.55
N SER A 286 -18.73 2.76 -8.11
CA SER A 286 -18.87 1.33 -7.83
C SER A 286 -18.62 0.50 -9.08
N LEU A 287 -19.21 0.89 -10.21
CA LEU A 287 -19.01 0.21 -11.50
C LEU A 287 -17.57 0.34 -12.00
N ASN A 288 -16.97 1.53 -11.89
CA ASN A 288 -15.55 1.72 -12.21
C ASN A 288 -14.62 0.93 -11.29
N SER A 289 -14.99 0.76 -10.02
CA SER A 289 -14.26 -0.08 -9.07
C SER A 289 -14.28 -1.54 -9.50
N MET A 290 -15.44 -2.05 -9.95
CA MET A 290 -15.54 -3.40 -10.53
C MET A 290 -14.67 -3.55 -11.78
N ILE A 291 -14.74 -2.60 -12.73
CA ILE A 291 -13.91 -2.61 -13.95
C ILE A 291 -12.43 -2.63 -13.58
N LYS A 292 -11.99 -1.74 -12.68
CA LYS A 292 -10.61 -1.67 -12.20
C LYS A 292 -10.17 -2.98 -11.55
N GLY A 293 -11.00 -3.56 -10.69
CA GLY A 293 -10.71 -4.82 -10.01
C GLY A 293 -10.52 -5.99 -10.98
N TYR A 294 -11.44 -6.13 -11.94
CA TYR A 294 -11.34 -7.17 -12.97
C TYR A 294 -10.11 -6.99 -13.86
N VAL A 295 -9.76 -5.75 -14.23
CA VAL A 295 -8.55 -5.46 -15.00
C VAL A 295 -7.28 -5.81 -14.22
N LEU A 296 -7.20 -5.44 -12.93
CA LEU A 296 -6.05 -5.73 -12.07
C LEU A 296 -5.86 -7.22 -11.78
N SER A 297 -6.94 -8.00 -11.85
CA SER A 297 -6.95 -9.47 -11.71
C SER A 297 -6.87 -10.20 -13.07
N LEU A 298 -6.60 -9.48 -14.16
CA LEU A 298 -6.46 -10.03 -15.53
C LEU A 298 -7.74 -10.68 -16.09
N HIS A 299 -8.91 -10.36 -15.54
CA HIS A 299 -10.24 -10.81 -15.99
C HIS A 299 -10.94 -9.76 -16.89
N VAL A 300 -10.27 -9.33 -17.96
CA VAL A 300 -10.74 -8.19 -18.80
C VAL A 300 -12.09 -8.43 -19.48
N ASN A 301 -12.45 -9.68 -19.80
CA ASN A 301 -13.77 -9.99 -20.37
C ASN A 301 -14.91 -9.68 -19.39
N ASP A 302 -14.70 -9.92 -18.10
CA ASP A 302 -15.66 -9.59 -17.05
C ASP A 302 -15.76 -8.06 -16.87
N ALA A 303 -14.63 -7.36 -16.99
CA ALA A 303 -14.62 -5.89 -17.01
C ALA A 303 -15.42 -5.31 -18.18
N LEU A 304 -15.27 -5.87 -19.39
CA LEU A 304 -16.04 -5.47 -20.57
C LEU A 304 -17.54 -5.76 -20.41
N ARG A 305 -17.91 -6.86 -19.74
CA ARG A 305 -19.30 -7.17 -19.42
C ARG A 305 -19.90 -6.10 -18.49
N ILE A 306 -19.18 -5.71 -17.43
CA ILE A 306 -19.64 -4.63 -16.54
C ILE A 306 -19.80 -3.33 -17.33
N PHE A 307 -18.83 -2.98 -18.18
CA PHE A 307 -18.89 -1.78 -19.01
C PHE A 307 -20.12 -1.73 -19.93
N HIS A 308 -20.48 -2.85 -20.56
CA HIS A 308 -21.72 -2.95 -21.34
C HIS A 308 -22.97 -2.83 -20.47
N GLN A 309 -22.96 -3.46 -19.29
CA GLN A 309 -24.07 -3.40 -18.33
C GLN A 309 -24.28 -2.01 -17.73
N MET A 310 -23.26 -1.14 -17.71
CA MET A 310 -23.40 0.23 -17.17
C MET A 310 -24.61 0.94 -17.77
N GLY A 311 -24.73 1.00 -19.10
CA GLY A 311 -25.84 1.67 -19.76
C GLY A 311 -27.14 0.85 -19.78
N VAL A 312 -27.05 -0.46 -20.02
CA VAL A 312 -28.22 -1.32 -20.25
C VAL A 312 -28.93 -1.73 -18.97
N VAL A 313 -28.19 -2.01 -17.91
CA VAL A 313 -28.72 -2.57 -16.65
C VAL A 313 -28.78 -1.50 -15.57
N TYR A 314 -27.73 -0.69 -15.44
CA TYR A 314 -27.59 0.27 -14.34
C TYR A 314 -27.94 1.71 -14.72
N ASN A 315 -28.35 1.95 -15.97
CA ASN A 315 -28.67 3.27 -16.51
C ASN A 315 -27.58 4.34 -16.22
N CYS A 316 -26.31 3.91 -16.22
CA CYS A 316 -25.14 4.70 -15.88
C CYS A 316 -24.24 4.84 -17.10
N LEU A 317 -23.81 6.07 -17.41
CA LEU A 317 -22.94 6.32 -18.55
C LEU A 317 -21.47 6.13 -18.18
N PRO A 318 -20.66 5.43 -19.01
CA PRO A 318 -19.23 5.34 -18.80
C PRO A 318 -18.54 6.70 -18.84
N ASN A 319 -17.51 6.88 -18.02
CA ASN A 319 -16.66 8.08 -18.04
C ASN A 319 -15.23 7.74 -18.51
N SER A 320 -14.36 8.75 -18.53
CA SER A 320 -12.95 8.59 -18.95
C SER A 320 -12.23 7.48 -18.18
N PHE A 321 -12.48 7.32 -16.88
CA PHE A 321 -11.87 6.25 -16.08
C PHE A 321 -12.30 4.85 -16.54
N SER A 322 -13.58 4.66 -16.90
CA SER A 322 -14.09 3.39 -17.42
C SER A 322 -13.31 2.95 -18.67
N PHE A 323 -13.08 3.87 -19.61
CA PHE A 323 -12.30 3.62 -20.81
C PHE A 323 -10.83 3.37 -20.50
N ASP A 324 -10.21 4.22 -19.68
CA ASP A 324 -8.80 4.11 -19.34
C ASP A 324 -8.42 2.75 -18.72
N TYR A 325 -9.24 2.25 -17.78
CA TYR A 325 -9.01 0.93 -17.18
C TYR A 325 -9.08 -0.19 -18.21
N LEU A 326 -10.09 -0.17 -19.09
CA LEU A 326 -10.26 -1.21 -20.10
C LEU A 326 -9.17 -1.18 -21.17
N ILE A 327 -8.76 0.01 -21.62
CA ILE A 327 -7.67 0.17 -22.59
C ILE A 327 -6.38 -0.42 -22.00
N HIS A 328 -6.05 -0.07 -20.76
CA HIS A 328 -4.90 -0.67 -20.06
C HIS A 328 -5.02 -2.19 -19.96
N GLY A 329 -6.18 -2.72 -19.53
CA GLY A 329 -6.40 -4.16 -19.39
C GLY A 329 -6.27 -4.92 -20.72
N LEU A 330 -6.85 -4.40 -21.80
CA LEU A 330 -6.74 -4.99 -23.14
C LEU A 330 -5.29 -4.99 -23.64
N CYS A 331 -4.54 -3.90 -23.42
CA CYS A 331 -3.12 -3.83 -23.74
C CYS A 331 -2.31 -4.86 -22.93
N ALA A 332 -2.58 -5.00 -21.63
CA ALA A 332 -1.88 -5.96 -20.76
C ALA A 332 -2.12 -7.43 -21.17
N GLN A 333 -3.24 -7.73 -21.83
CA GLN A 333 -3.54 -9.05 -22.40
C GLN A 333 -3.07 -9.22 -23.87
N GLY A 334 -2.37 -8.23 -24.44
CA GLY A 334 -1.94 -8.26 -25.84
C GLY A 334 -3.06 -8.10 -26.87
N ARG A 335 -4.27 -7.71 -26.43
CA ARG A 335 -5.43 -7.48 -27.32
C ARG A 335 -5.40 -6.07 -27.91
N THR A 336 -4.28 -5.71 -28.54
CA THR A 336 -3.97 -4.34 -29.00
C THR A 336 -5.01 -3.77 -29.97
N LYS A 337 -5.58 -4.59 -30.87
CA LYS A 337 -6.64 -4.15 -31.80
C LYS A 337 -7.88 -3.64 -31.06
N ASN A 338 -8.40 -4.44 -30.13
CA ASN A 338 -9.55 -4.08 -29.32
C ASN A 338 -9.26 -2.84 -28.45
N ALA A 339 -8.04 -2.73 -27.92
CA ALA A 339 -7.61 -1.56 -27.15
C ALA A 339 -7.63 -0.28 -28.02
N ARG A 340 -7.15 -0.37 -29.26
CA ARG A 340 -7.16 0.74 -30.23
C ARG A 340 -8.58 1.15 -30.62
N ASP A 341 -9.47 0.19 -30.84
CA ASP A 341 -10.87 0.48 -31.17
C ASP A 341 -11.57 1.20 -30.01
N LEU A 342 -11.33 0.74 -28.77
CA LEU A 342 -11.88 1.36 -27.58
C LEU A 342 -11.29 2.76 -27.33
N PHE A 343 -10.00 2.95 -27.59
CA PHE A 343 -9.31 4.25 -27.53
C PHE A 343 -9.89 5.25 -28.55
N ASN A 344 -10.18 4.80 -29.78
CA ASN A 344 -10.84 5.63 -30.79
C ASN A 344 -12.30 5.94 -30.41
N LYS A 345 -13.02 4.97 -29.83
CA LYS A 345 -14.38 5.20 -29.29
C LYS A 345 -14.38 6.23 -28.17
N MET A 346 -13.40 6.19 -27.26
CA MET A 346 -13.21 7.17 -26.20
C MET A 346 -13.11 8.59 -26.77
N LYS A 347 -12.26 8.80 -27.78
CA LYS A 347 -12.11 10.09 -28.48
C LYS A 347 -13.40 10.54 -29.18
N LYS A 348 -14.07 9.64 -29.91
CA LYS A 348 -15.34 9.93 -30.60
C LYS A 348 -16.45 10.32 -29.62
N SER A 349 -16.37 9.84 -28.38
CA SER A 349 -17.30 10.18 -27.31
C SER A 349 -16.94 11.51 -26.62
N GLY A 350 -15.97 12.27 -27.13
CA GLY A 350 -15.53 13.56 -26.60
C GLY A 350 -14.54 13.47 -25.43
N PHE A 351 -14.08 12.28 -25.05
CA PHE A 351 -13.11 12.14 -23.96
C PHE A 351 -11.68 12.25 -24.46
N VAL A 352 -10.84 12.97 -23.71
CA VAL A 352 -9.40 13.07 -23.95
C VAL A 352 -8.69 11.91 -23.25
N PRO A 353 -8.00 11.01 -23.97
CA PRO A 353 -7.27 9.92 -23.34
C PRO A 353 -6.23 10.41 -22.34
N SER A 354 -6.07 9.68 -21.23
CA SER A 354 -5.06 10.00 -20.22
C SER A 354 -3.67 9.53 -20.65
N SER A 355 -2.62 10.06 -19.98
CA SER A 355 -1.25 9.62 -20.25
C SER A 355 -1.07 8.10 -20.06
N LYS A 356 -1.80 7.50 -19.12
CA LYS A 356 -1.76 6.05 -18.88
C LYS A 356 -2.30 5.26 -20.05
N SER A 357 -3.39 5.71 -20.67
CA SER A 357 -4.00 5.07 -21.84
C SER A 357 -3.10 5.17 -23.07
N TYR A 358 -2.48 6.34 -23.28
CA TYR A 358 -1.45 6.50 -24.32
C TYR A 358 -0.25 5.58 -24.08
N ASN A 359 0.37 5.62 -22.90
CA ASN A 359 1.52 4.78 -22.57
C ASN A 359 1.21 3.29 -22.76
N SER A 360 0.04 2.84 -22.29
CA SER A 360 -0.39 1.43 -22.44
C SER A 360 -0.49 1.03 -23.91
N LEU A 361 -1.14 1.86 -24.74
CA LEU A 361 -1.37 1.55 -26.14
C LEU A 361 -0.09 1.67 -26.98
N VAL A 362 0.76 2.68 -26.72
CA VAL A 362 2.08 2.82 -27.36
C VAL A 362 2.94 1.59 -27.06
N ASN A 363 3.04 1.18 -25.80
CA ASN A 363 3.78 -0.02 -25.40
C ASN A 363 3.22 -1.29 -26.05
N SER A 364 1.89 -1.44 -26.06
CA SER A 364 1.23 -2.61 -26.67
C SER A 364 1.42 -2.69 -28.19
N LEU A 365 1.50 -1.54 -28.88
CA LEU A 365 1.79 -1.48 -30.32
C LEU A 365 3.25 -1.78 -30.60
N ALA A 366 4.18 -1.19 -29.83
CA ALA A 366 5.61 -1.46 -29.95
C ALA A 366 5.89 -2.95 -29.73
N LEU A 367 5.50 -3.50 -28.57
CA LEU A 367 5.71 -4.93 -28.27
C LEU A 367 4.98 -5.88 -29.24
N GLY A 368 3.94 -5.41 -29.93
CA GLY A 368 3.26 -6.14 -31.00
C GLY A 368 3.94 -6.05 -32.37
N GLY A 369 5.07 -5.35 -32.49
CA GLY A 369 5.83 -5.15 -33.73
C GLY A 369 5.34 -3.99 -34.61
N GLU A 370 4.22 -3.34 -34.27
CA GLU A 370 3.66 -2.19 -35.00
C GLU A 370 4.34 -0.87 -34.58
N VAL A 371 5.67 -0.83 -34.63
CA VAL A 371 6.51 0.24 -34.07
C VAL A 371 6.25 1.61 -34.69
N ASP A 372 6.08 1.70 -36.01
CA ASP A 372 5.81 2.99 -36.66
C ASP A 372 4.48 3.60 -36.18
N LYS A 373 3.48 2.75 -35.90
CA LYS A 373 2.21 3.20 -35.31
C LYS A 373 2.38 3.62 -33.85
N ALA A 374 3.26 2.95 -33.10
CA ALA A 374 3.61 3.34 -31.74
C ALA A 374 4.28 4.73 -31.72
N VAL A 375 5.22 5.00 -32.62
CA VAL A 375 5.87 6.32 -32.77
C VAL A 375 4.87 7.40 -33.19
N ASN A 376 3.99 7.12 -34.15
CA ASN A 376 2.93 8.06 -34.53
C ASN A 376 2.01 8.42 -33.34
N LEU A 377 1.64 7.41 -32.54
CA LEU A 377 0.81 7.62 -31.36
C LEU A 377 1.57 8.37 -30.24
N LEU A 378 2.88 8.16 -30.11
CA LEU A 378 3.75 8.92 -29.21
C LEU A 378 3.77 10.42 -29.59
N TRP A 379 3.85 10.75 -30.89
CA TRP A 379 3.77 12.13 -31.34
C TRP A 379 2.38 12.75 -31.15
N GLU A 380 1.32 11.97 -31.35
CA GLU A 380 -0.04 12.39 -31.06
C GLU A 380 -0.25 12.70 -29.58
N MET A 381 0.35 11.89 -28.69
CA MET A 381 0.37 12.10 -27.25
C MET A 381 1.01 13.45 -26.89
N THR A 382 2.16 13.76 -27.49
CA THR A 382 2.85 15.04 -27.30
C THR A 382 1.99 16.22 -27.78
N LYS A 383 1.38 16.13 -28.97
CA LYS A 383 0.46 17.15 -29.49
C LYS A 383 -0.73 17.39 -28.56
N SER A 384 -1.19 16.33 -27.89
CA SER A 384 -2.28 16.38 -26.91
C SER A 384 -1.84 16.86 -25.52
N ARG A 385 -0.61 17.38 -25.38
CA ARG A 385 -0.01 17.83 -24.10
C ARG A 385 -0.02 16.75 -23.01
N ARG A 386 0.16 15.49 -23.41
CA ARG A 386 0.35 14.36 -22.51
C ARG A 386 1.83 13.95 -22.53
N SER A 387 2.34 13.52 -21.38
CA SER A 387 3.74 13.11 -21.22
C SER A 387 3.88 11.58 -21.18
N ALA A 388 4.73 11.05 -22.06
CA ALA A 388 5.11 9.65 -22.00
C ALA A 388 6.03 9.40 -20.80
N ASP A 389 5.97 8.19 -20.24
CA ASP A 389 6.88 7.79 -19.17
C ASP A 389 8.20 7.21 -19.73
N PHE A 390 9.20 7.12 -18.86
CA PHE A 390 10.51 6.53 -19.20
C PHE A 390 10.39 5.14 -19.82
N ILE A 391 9.46 4.33 -19.30
CA ILE A 391 9.24 2.95 -19.74
C ILE A 391 8.74 2.95 -21.19
N THR A 392 7.87 3.90 -21.54
CA THR A 392 7.31 4.04 -22.89
C THR A 392 8.38 4.41 -23.90
N TYR A 393 9.21 5.42 -23.62
CA TYR A 393 10.33 5.77 -24.50
C TYR A 393 11.29 4.60 -24.68
N ARG A 394 11.69 3.97 -23.57
CA ARG A 394 12.57 2.81 -23.60
C ARG A 394 11.99 1.68 -24.46
N THR A 395 10.72 1.33 -24.26
CA THR A 395 10.08 0.20 -24.95
C THR A 395 10.03 0.43 -26.46
N VAL A 396 9.69 1.66 -26.88
CA VAL A 396 9.68 2.02 -28.31
C VAL A 396 11.09 1.92 -28.91
N LEU A 397 12.09 2.50 -28.23
CA LEU A 397 13.47 2.50 -28.71
C LEU A 397 14.05 1.08 -28.78
N ASP A 398 13.88 0.27 -27.72
CA ASP A 398 14.30 -1.14 -27.68
C ASP A 398 13.68 -1.93 -28.84
N GLU A 399 12.41 -1.70 -29.15
CA GLU A 399 11.73 -2.42 -30.23
C GLU A 399 12.16 -1.96 -31.64
N ILE A 400 12.37 -0.66 -31.86
CA ILE A 400 12.98 -0.17 -33.12
C ILE A 400 14.33 -0.87 -33.36
N CYS A 401 15.13 -0.99 -32.31
CA CYS A 401 16.42 -1.65 -32.39
C CYS A 401 16.31 -3.17 -32.63
N ARG A 402 15.31 -3.85 -32.07
CA ARG A 402 15.01 -5.27 -32.39
C ARG A 402 14.66 -5.47 -33.87
N GLN A 403 14.06 -4.46 -34.51
CA GLN A 403 13.81 -4.45 -35.96
C GLN A 403 15.04 -4.06 -36.79
N GLN A 404 16.24 -4.03 -36.20
CA GLN A 404 17.51 -3.67 -36.84
C GLN A 404 17.57 -2.22 -37.38
N ARG A 405 16.68 -1.35 -36.92
CA ARG A 405 16.59 0.06 -37.34
C ARG A 405 17.29 0.99 -36.36
N LEU A 406 18.54 0.68 -35.99
CA LEU A 406 19.28 1.46 -34.99
C LEU A 406 19.41 2.96 -35.33
N GLY A 407 19.58 3.29 -36.61
CA GLY A 407 19.64 4.68 -37.08
C GLY A 407 18.37 5.45 -36.70
N ASP A 408 17.20 4.85 -36.97
CA ASP A 408 15.90 5.45 -36.65
C ASP A 408 15.71 5.63 -35.14
N ALA A 409 16.15 4.66 -34.33
CA ALA A 409 16.09 4.77 -32.88
C ALA A 409 16.94 5.94 -32.34
N MET A 410 18.14 6.12 -32.90
CA MET A 410 19.03 7.24 -32.55
C MET A 410 18.47 8.58 -33.00
N THR A 411 17.88 8.66 -34.20
CA THR A 411 17.19 9.85 -34.70
C THR A 411 16.01 10.21 -33.80
N LEU A 412 15.16 9.24 -33.48
CA LEU A 412 14.02 9.44 -32.58
C LEU A 412 14.48 9.95 -31.20
N LEU A 413 15.54 9.37 -30.62
CA LEU A 413 16.05 9.80 -29.33
C LEU A 413 16.56 11.25 -29.34
N LYS A 414 17.19 11.69 -30.44
CA LYS A 414 17.59 13.09 -30.63
C LYS A 414 16.39 14.02 -30.74
N GLU A 415 15.40 13.66 -31.56
CA GLU A 415 14.16 14.43 -31.70
C GLU A 415 13.41 14.59 -30.37
N LEU A 416 13.42 13.55 -29.52
CA LEU A 416 12.83 13.61 -28.18
C LEU A 416 13.58 14.59 -27.25
N GLN A 417 14.90 14.71 -27.40
CA GLN A 417 15.71 15.68 -26.65
C GLN A 417 15.49 17.11 -27.16
N GLU A 418 15.50 17.31 -28.48
CA GLU A 418 15.30 18.63 -29.11
C GLU A 418 13.95 19.25 -28.76
N LYS A 419 12.91 18.42 -28.58
CA LYS A 419 11.57 18.85 -28.16
C LYS A 419 11.40 18.95 -26.65
N GLU A 420 12.48 18.84 -25.88
CA GLU A 420 12.50 18.90 -24.42
C GLU A 420 11.55 17.90 -23.74
N LEU A 421 11.22 16.80 -24.42
CA LEU A 421 10.35 15.74 -23.88
C LEU A 421 11.09 14.80 -22.93
N VAL A 422 12.42 14.84 -22.99
CA VAL A 422 13.34 14.01 -22.22
C VAL A 422 14.43 14.92 -21.65
N ASP A 423 14.65 14.86 -20.34
CA ASP A 423 15.71 15.65 -19.71
C ASP A 423 17.11 15.07 -20.00
N SER A 424 18.15 15.87 -19.77
CA SER A 424 19.54 15.49 -19.99
C SER A 424 19.96 14.21 -19.24
N HIS A 425 19.31 13.88 -18.12
CA HIS A 425 19.59 12.66 -17.36
C HIS A 425 18.93 11.44 -18.01
N THR A 426 17.65 11.54 -18.35
CA THR A 426 16.89 10.46 -18.98
C THR A 426 17.42 10.15 -20.38
N TYR A 427 17.81 11.17 -21.15
CA TYR A 427 18.45 10.99 -22.45
C TYR A 427 19.71 10.13 -22.33
N ARG A 428 20.62 10.47 -21.40
CA ARG A 428 21.85 9.70 -21.17
C ARG A 428 21.55 8.27 -20.74
N LYS A 429 20.53 8.08 -19.92
CA LYS A 429 20.12 6.75 -19.46
C LYS A 429 19.56 5.90 -20.60
N LEU A 430 18.67 6.45 -21.43
CA LEU A 430 18.13 5.76 -22.61
C LEU A 430 19.22 5.45 -23.64
N LEU A 431 20.11 6.40 -23.91
CA LEU A 431 21.25 6.20 -24.81
C LEU A 431 22.15 5.05 -24.32
N HIS A 432 22.44 5.01 -23.02
CA HIS A 432 23.22 3.91 -22.45
C HIS A 432 22.49 2.56 -22.56
N GLU A 433 21.19 2.51 -22.24
CA GLU A 433 20.39 1.27 -22.36
C GLU A 433 20.32 0.76 -23.81
N LEU A 434 20.24 1.66 -24.79
CA LEU A 434 20.29 1.32 -26.22
C LEU A 434 21.64 0.74 -26.65
N VAL A 435 22.74 1.40 -26.28
CA VAL A 435 24.11 0.96 -26.62
C VAL A 435 24.44 -0.36 -25.93
N ASP A 436 23.96 -0.58 -24.71
CA ASP A 436 24.20 -1.81 -23.94
C ASP A 436 23.43 -3.01 -24.52
N SER A 437 22.19 -2.80 -24.94
CA SER A 437 21.32 -3.86 -25.50
C SER A 437 21.77 -4.31 -26.89
N HIS A 438 22.50 -3.47 -27.62
CA HIS A 438 22.91 -3.72 -29.02
C HIS A 438 24.44 -3.68 -29.21
N ARG A 439 25.23 -4.07 -28.18
CA ARG A 439 26.71 -4.10 -28.17
C ARG A 439 27.39 -4.74 -29.39
N ASN A 440 26.69 -5.50 -30.22
CA ASN A 440 27.21 -6.05 -31.48
C ASN A 440 27.22 -5.06 -32.66
N LEU A 441 26.76 -3.81 -32.48
CA LEU A 441 26.69 -2.77 -33.54
C LEU A 441 27.50 -1.50 -33.19
N ASN A 442 28.49 -1.61 -32.28
CA ASN A 442 29.38 -0.49 -31.90
C ASN A 442 30.11 0.17 -33.09
N ASP A 443 30.12 -0.46 -34.27
CA ASP A 443 30.78 0.05 -35.47
C ASP A 443 29.99 1.14 -36.23
N LEU A 444 28.74 1.41 -35.86
CA LEU A 444 27.85 2.38 -36.55
C LEU A 444 27.64 3.71 -35.81
N LEU A 445 28.36 3.97 -34.72
CA LEU A 445 28.26 5.25 -34.02
C LEU A 445 28.95 6.39 -34.83
N PRO A 446 28.28 7.54 -35.04
CA PRO A 446 28.92 8.74 -35.59
C PRO A 446 30.15 9.15 -34.76
N ARG A 447 31.25 9.51 -35.44
CA ARG A 447 32.56 9.80 -34.85
C ARG A 447 32.54 10.90 -33.76
N GLU A 448 31.49 11.72 -33.69
CA GLU A 448 31.35 12.84 -32.75
C GLU A 448 31.09 12.43 -31.28
N HIS A 449 30.74 11.16 -31.02
CA HIS A 449 30.57 10.65 -29.65
C HIS A 449 31.65 9.66 -29.21
N LYS A 450 32.75 9.55 -29.97
CA LYS A 450 33.94 8.75 -29.61
C LYS A 450 34.80 9.40 -28.53
N ASN A 451 34.21 9.94 -27.46
CA ASN A 451 34.97 10.05 -26.21
C ASN A 451 35.03 8.66 -25.58
N GLN A 452 35.92 7.82 -26.11
CA GLN A 452 36.21 6.47 -25.60
C GLN A 452 36.46 6.51 -24.09
N GLU A 453 37.13 7.55 -23.61
CA GLU A 453 37.37 7.81 -22.18
C GLU A 453 36.09 8.00 -21.36
N TYR A 454 35.08 8.70 -21.89
CA TYR A 454 33.81 8.93 -21.20
C TYR A 454 32.93 7.68 -21.19
N LEU A 455 32.88 6.97 -22.33
CA LEU A 455 32.14 5.72 -22.43
C LEU A 455 32.76 4.61 -21.56
N GLU A 456 34.09 4.56 -21.45
CA GLU A 456 34.82 3.65 -20.54
C GLU A 456 34.69 4.05 -19.07
N ALA A 457 34.78 5.33 -18.73
CA ALA A 457 34.59 5.81 -17.36
C ALA A 457 33.17 5.52 -16.84
N VAL A 458 32.16 5.64 -17.72
CA VAL A 458 30.76 5.31 -17.38
C VAL A 458 30.56 3.79 -17.34
N LYS A 459 31.10 3.01 -18.30
CA LYS A 459 31.09 1.54 -18.25
C LYS A 459 31.71 1.01 -16.96
N ASN A 460 32.84 1.56 -16.53
CA ASN A 460 33.53 1.16 -15.30
C ASN A 460 32.72 1.53 -14.04
N ARG A 461 32.06 2.69 -14.00
CA ARG A 461 31.16 3.07 -12.89
C ARG A 461 29.95 2.16 -12.75
N TYR A 462 29.36 1.70 -13.85
CA TYR A 462 28.16 0.85 -13.82
C TYR A 462 28.45 -0.65 -13.73
N LYS A 463 29.63 -1.11 -14.18
CA LYS A 463 30.12 -2.49 -13.95
C LYS A 463 30.18 -2.79 -12.44
N HIS A 464 30.63 -1.82 -11.65
CA HIS A 464 30.67 -1.92 -10.19
C HIS A 464 29.27 -2.03 -9.54
N LEU A 465 28.26 -1.36 -10.10
CA LEU A 465 26.85 -1.44 -9.66
C LEU A 465 26.16 -2.76 -10.05
N LEU A 466 26.52 -3.33 -11.21
CA LEU A 466 26.04 -4.64 -11.66
C LEU A 466 26.68 -5.78 -10.85
N GLU A 467 27.94 -5.65 -10.47
CA GLU A 467 28.65 -6.60 -9.60
C GLU A 467 28.04 -6.62 -8.19
N VAL A 468 27.69 -5.44 -7.65
CA VAL A 468 26.93 -5.32 -6.39
C VAL A 468 25.54 -5.96 -6.51
N LYS A 469 24.84 -5.83 -7.65
CA LYS A 469 23.56 -6.52 -7.87
C LYS A 469 23.70 -8.05 -8.01
N ARG A 470 24.83 -8.53 -8.50
CA ARG A 470 25.14 -9.97 -8.63
C ARG A 470 25.50 -10.62 -7.30
N ILE A 471 26.10 -9.86 -6.38
CA ILE A 471 26.45 -10.30 -5.01
C ILE A 471 25.23 -10.29 -4.07
N VAL A 472 24.17 -9.54 -4.41
CA VAL A 472 22.93 -9.39 -3.61
C VAL A 472 21.81 -10.34 -4.05
N ARG A 473 21.98 -11.09 -5.16
CA ARG A 473 21.17 -12.26 -5.51
C ARG A 473 21.89 -13.52 -5.08
#